data_AF-Q5XXQ8-F1
#
_entry.id   AF-Q5XXQ8-F1
#
_cell.length_a   1.000
_cell.length_b   1.000
_cell.length_c   1.000
_cell.angle_alpha   90.00
_cell.angle_beta   90.00
_cell.angle_gamma   90.00
#
_symmetry.space_group_name_H-M   'P 1'
#
loop_
_entity.id
_entity.type
_entity.pdbx_description
1 polymer ?
#
loop_
_entity_poly.entity_id
_entity_poly.type
_entity_poly.pdbx_seq_one_letter_code
_entity_poly.pdbx_strand_id
1 'polypeptide(L)'
;ISELDAFLKEPALNEVNLSNLKAPLDIPVPDPVKDKEKEDRKKQQEKEDKDEKKKGEDEDKGPPCGPVNCNEKIVVLLQRLKPEIKDVIEQLNLVTTWLQLQIPRIEDGNNFGVAVQEKVFELMTSLHTKLEGFHTQISKYFSERGDAVTKAAKQPHVGDYRQLVHELDEAEYRDIRLMVMEIRNAYAVLYDIILKNF
;
A
#
# COMPACT_ATOMS: atom_id res chain seq x y z
N ILE A 1 -16.66 4.90 14.68
CA ILE A 1 -17.68 4.43 13.71
C ILE A 1 -18.21 5.59 12.86
N SER A 2 -18.89 6.59 13.44
CA SER A 2 -19.46 7.70 12.67
C SER A 2 -18.46 8.50 11.84
N GLU A 3 -17.24 8.71 12.35
CA GLU A 3 -16.15 9.39 11.62
C GLU A 3 -15.74 8.61 10.37
N LEU A 4 -15.56 7.30 10.47
CA LEU A 4 -15.25 6.42 9.34
C LEU A 4 -16.41 6.34 8.34
N ASP A 5 -17.66 6.38 8.81
CA ASP A 5 -18.83 6.46 7.93
C ASP A 5 -18.89 7.78 7.15
N ALA A 6 -18.51 8.89 7.78
CA ALA A 6 -18.38 10.18 7.11
C ALA A 6 -17.25 10.14 6.09
N PHE A 7 -16.08 9.60 6.47
CA PHE A 7 -14.92 9.47 5.59
C PHE A 7 -15.22 8.64 4.34
N LEU A 8 -15.91 7.50 4.51
CA LEU A 8 -16.33 6.63 3.40
C LEU A 8 -17.30 7.30 2.42
N LYS A 9 -17.94 8.42 2.78
CA LYS A 9 -18.83 9.19 1.91
C LYS A 9 -18.13 10.37 1.25
N GLU A 10 -16.90 10.67 1.64
CA GLU A 10 -16.16 11.77 1.04
C GLU A 10 -15.80 11.46 -0.42
N PRO A 11 -15.74 12.47 -1.32
CA PRO A 11 -15.37 12.27 -2.71
C PRO A 11 -14.02 11.57 -2.89
N ALA A 12 -13.09 11.76 -1.95
CA ALA A 12 -11.76 11.15 -1.98
C ALA A 12 -11.81 9.60 -2.00
N LEU A 13 -12.80 8.97 -1.36
CA LEU A 13 -13.01 7.51 -1.36
C LEU A 13 -14.14 7.04 -2.31
N ASN A 14 -14.65 7.96 -3.14
CA ASN A 14 -15.74 7.69 -4.09
C ASN A 14 -15.43 8.27 -5.48
N GLU A 15 -14.19 8.09 -5.96
CA GLU A 15 -13.79 8.47 -7.31
C GLU A 15 -14.57 7.63 -8.33
N VAL A 16 -15.37 8.31 -9.16
CA VAL A 16 -16.21 7.67 -10.18
C VAL A 16 -15.38 7.22 -11.38
N ASN A 17 -14.32 7.97 -11.70
CA ASN A 17 -13.43 7.67 -12.81
C ASN A 17 -12.01 7.41 -12.29
N LEU A 18 -11.58 6.15 -12.34
CA LEU A 18 -10.25 5.73 -11.88
C LEU A 18 -9.11 6.37 -12.67
N SER A 19 -9.38 6.88 -13.88
CA SER A 19 -8.39 7.67 -14.64
C SER A 19 -7.92 8.91 -13.87
N ASN A 20 -8.74 9.43 -12.95
CA ASN A 20 -8.38 10.55 -12.09
C ASN A 20 -7.27 10.19 -11.09
N LEU A 21 -7.01 8.91 -10.84
CA LEU A 21 -5.94 8.43 -9.97
C LEU A 21 -4.61 8.31 -10.70
N LYS A 22 -4.59 8.44 -12.04
CA LYS A 22 -3.39 8.22 -12.84
C LYS A 22 -2.35 9.31 -12.56
N ALA A 23 -1.29 8.96 -11.83
CA ALA A 23 -0.17 9.85 -11.58
C ALA A 23 0.70 10.06 -12.85
N PRO A 24 1.34 11.23 -13.01
CA PRO A 24 2.33 11.45 -14.07
C PRO A 24 3.47 10.43 -14.00
N LEU A 25 3.85 9.87 -15.16
CA LEU A 25 4.93 8.88 -15.30
C LEU A 25 5.84 9.25 -16.48
N ASP A 26 6.59 10.33 -16.29
CA ASP A 26 7.39 11.01 -17.33
C ASP A 26 8.73 10.31 -17.62
N ILE A 27 8.66 9.02 -17.90
CA ILE A 27 9.81 8.23 -18.36
C ILE A 27 9.95 8.45 -19.88
N PRO A 28 11.12 8.81 -20.43
CA PRO A 28 11.31 8.98 -21.87
C PRO A 28 10.96 7.71 -22.65
N VAL A 29 10.18 7.83 -23.74
CA VAL A 29 9.87 6.70 -24.63
C VAL A 29 10.98 6.61 -25.69
N PRO A 30 11.65 5.45 -25.84
CA PRO A 30 12.71 5.29 -26.84
C PRO A 30 12.14 5.40 -28.25
N ASP A 31 12.88 6.06 -29.13
CA ASP A 31 12.51 6.26 -30.53
C ASP A 31 13.64 5.67 -31.39
N PRO A 32 13.44 4.48 -31.99
CA PRO A 32 14.51 3.75 -32.65
C PRO A 32 15.10 4.50 -33.85
N VAL A 33 14.38 5.46 -34.44
CA VAL A 33 14.90 6.28 -35.54
C VAL A 33 15.81 7.37 -34.99
N LYS A 34 15.36 8.12 -33.97
CA LYS A 34 16.15 9.18 -33.33
C LYS A 34 17.36 8.64 -32.57
N ASP A 35 17.23 7.45 -31.99
CA ASP A 35 18.31 6.81 -31.26
C ASP A 35 19.43 6.38 -32.23
N LYS A 36 19.08 5.82 -33.40
CA LYS A 36 20.05 5.55 -34.48
C LYS A 36 20.72 6.82 -34.98
N GLU A 37 19.97 7.89 -35.25
CA GLU A 37 20.55 9.18 -35.68
C GLU A 37 21.53 9.76 -34.65
N LYS A 38 21.21 9.67 -33.35
CA LYS A 38 22.12 10.10 -32.27
C LYS A 38 23.37 9.24 -32.20
N GLU A 39 23.22 7.93 -32.37
CA GLU A 39 24.34 6.99 -32.38
C GLU A 39 25.26 7.23 -33.58
N ASP A 40 24.70 7.48 -34.76
CA ASP A 40 25.45 7.80 -35.98
C ASP A 40 26.17 9.16 -35.86
N ARG A 41 25.54 10.18 -35.27
CA ARG A 41 26.19 11.47 -34.96
C ARG A 41 27.33 11.32 -33.95
N LYS A 42 27.16 10.51 -32.91
CA LYS A 42 28.23 10.20 -31.94
C LYS A 42 29.39 9.46 -32.60
N LYS A 43 29.11 8.46 -33.44
CA LYS A 43 30.13 7.72 -34.22
C LYS A 43 30.87 8.63 -35.22
N GLN A 44 30.23 9.68 -35.73
CA GLN A 44 30.89 10.69 -36.56
C GLN A 44 31.79 11.63 -35.73
N GLN A 45 31.39 12.02 -34.52
CA GLN A 45 32.21 12.85 -33.62
C GLN A 45 33.38 12.08 -32.96
N GLU A 46 33.20 10.81 -32.61
CA GLU A 46 34.26 9.96 -32.01
C GLU A 46 35.37 9.58 -33.01
N LYS A 47 35.15 9.79 -34.31
CA LYS A 47 36.22 9.64 -35.32
C LYS A 47 37.22 10.80 -35.33
N GLU A 48 36.98 11.89 -34.59
CA GLU A 48 37.88 13.05 -34.52
C GLU A 48 38.71 13.14 -33.22
N ASP A 49 38.34 12.46 -32.14
CA ASP A 49 39.13 12.42 -30.89
C ASP A 49 39.41 10.98 -30.44
N LYS A 50 40.65 10.53 -30.68
CA LYS A 50 41.21 9.36 -29.97
C LYS A 50 41.74 9.84 -28.63
N ASP A 51 41.01 9.60 -27.54
CA ASP A 51 41.68 9.32 -26.27
C ASP A 51 40.85 8.47 -25.30
N GLU A 52 41.59 7.67 -24.55
CA GLU A 52 41.19 6.53 -23.74
C GLU A 52 40.11 6.83 -22.68
N LYS A 53 39.12 5.93 -22.50
CA LYS A 53 38.58 5.71 -21.15
C LYS A 53 37.96 4.34 -20.88
N LYS A 54 38.31 3.87 -19.68
CA LYS A 54 38.01 2.62 -18.98
C LYS A 54 36.55 2.17 -19.09
N LYS A 55 36.38 0.89 -19.47
CA LYS A 55 35.21 0.06 -19.16
C LYS A 55 35.23 -0.30 -17.67
N GLY A 56 34.21 0.10 -16.93
CA GLY A 56 33.93 -0.40 -15.59
C GLY A 56 32.74 0.32 -14.98
N GLU A 57 31.67 -0.45 -14.67
CA GLU A 57 30.51 -0.09 -13.83
C GLU A 57 29.31 0.68 -14.44
N ASP A 58 29.02 0.55 -15.74
CA ASP A 58 27.84 1.22 -16.35
C ASP A 58 26.74 0.28 -16.89
N GLU A 59 26.82 -1.04 -16.68
CA GLU A 59 25.80 -1.98 -17.19
C GLU A 59 24.47 -1.96 -16.43
N ASP A 60 24.37 -1.30 -15.27
CA ASP A 60 23.12 -1.24 -14.48
C ASP A 60 22.41 0.14 -14.51
N LYS A 61 23.00 1.13 -15.18
CA LYS A 61 22.36 2.45 -15.32
C LYS A 61 21.46 2.44 -16.54
N GLY A 62 20.16 2.32 -16.30
CA GLY A 62 19.14 2.57 -17.31
C GLY A 62 19.28 3.97 -17.94
N PRO A 63 18.52 4.27 -19.01
CA PRO A 63 18.53 5.59 -19.63
C PRO A 63 18.33 6.71 -18.60
N PRO A 64 18.92 7.89 -18.81
CA PRO A 64 18.71 9.03 -17.91
C PRO A 64 17.20 9.32 -17.80
N CYS A 65 16.69 9.29 -16.57
CA CYS A 65 15.28 9.52 -16.23
C CYS A 65 15.19 10.64 -15.20
N GLY A 66 14.19 11.52 -15.36
CA GLY A 66 13.84 12.50 -14.33
C GLY A 66 13.26 11.84 -13.07
N PRO A 67 13.10 12.58 -11.97
CA PRO A 67 12.48 12.04 -10.76
C PRO A 67 11.02 11.65 -11.04
N VAL A 68 10.65 10.42 -10.65
CA VAL A 68 9.27 9.93 -10.70
C VAL A 68 8.67 10.03 -9.29
N ASN A 69 7.67 10.89 -9.13
CA ASN A 69 7.05 11.13 -7.83
C ASN A 69 6.08 10.00 -7.41
N CYS A 70 5.73 10.00 -6.12
CA CYS A 70 4.65 9.19 -5.59
C CYS A 70 3.28 9.65 -6.13
N ASN A 71 2.28 8.78 -6.05
CA ASN A 71 0.91 9.16 -6.34
C ASN A 71 0.33 9.99 -5.19
N GLU A 72 0.22 11.31 -5.38
CA GLU A 72 -0.19 12.25 -4.33
C GLU A 72 -1.58 11.94 -3.76
N LYS A 73 -2.54 11.54 -4.61
CA LYS A 73 -3.90 11.20 -4.15
C LYS A 73 -3.89 10.00 -3.20
N ILE A 74 -3.11 8.96 -3.54
CA ILE A 74 -2.95 7.77 -2.68
C ILE A 74 -2.22 8.15 -1.40
N VAL A 75 -1.16 8.95 -1.48
CA VAL A 75 -0.40 9.39 -0.30
C VAL A 75 -1.28 10.15 0.70
N VAL A 76 -2.14 11.06 0.24
CA VAL A 76 -3.06 11.81 1.10
C VAL A 76 -4.07 10.87 1.78
N LEU A 77 -4.60 9.89 1.05
CA LEU A 77 -5.49 8.88 1.63
C LEU A 77 -4.76 8.02 2.67
N LEU A 78 -3.53 7.58 2.39
CA LEU A 78 -2.71 6.82 3.32
C LEU A 78 -2.35 7.63 4.57
N GLN A 79 -2.14 8.94 4.46
CA GLN A 79 -1.91 9.82 5.61
C GLN A 79 -3.12 9.85 6.56
N ARG A 80 -4.34 9.73 6.04
CA ARG A 80 -5.55 9.60 6.86
C ARG A 80 -5.79 8.18 7.35
N LEU A 81 -5.49 7.16 6.56
CA LEU A 81 -5.71 5.75 6.94
C LEU A 81 -4.74 5.27 8.04
N LYS A 82 -3.47 5.67 7.99
CA LYS A 82 -2.45 5.25 8.97
C LYS A 82 -2.83 5.49 10.43
N PRO A 83 -3.30 6.68 10.85
CA PRO A 83 -3.75 6.88 12.23
C PRO A 83 -4.97 6.03 12.58
N GLU A 84 -5.93 5.83 11.67
CA GLU A 84 -7.09 4.97 11.92
C GLU A 84 -6.70 3.50 12.20
N ILE A 85 -5.72 2.97 11.44
CA ILE A 85 -5.15 1.64 11.67
C ILE A 85 -4.47 1.57 13.05
N LYS A 86 -3.68 2.59 13.39
CA LYS A 86 -2.99 2.66 14.68
C LYS A 86 -4.00 2.63 15.83
N ASP A 87 -5.02 3.48 15.77
CA ASP A 87 -5.99 3.63 16.84
C ASP A 87 -6.77 2.33 17.05
N VAL A 88 -7.25 1.67 15.99
CA VAL A 88 -8.00 0.42 16.14
C VAL A 88 -7.16 -0.72 16.72
N ILE A 89 -5.86 -0.78 16.38
CA ILE A 89 -4.94 -1.77 16.96
C ILE A 89 -4.71 -1.49 18.45
N GLU A 90 -4.49 -0.22 18.83
CA GLU A 90 -4.31 0.16 20.23
C GLU A 90 -5.56 -0.13 21.07
N GLN A 91 -6.75 0.22 20.57
CA GLN A 91 -8.01 -0.06 21.27
C GLN A 91 -8.30 -1.56 21.34
N LEU A 92 -8.07 -2.32 20.27
CA LEU A 92 -8.23 -3.76 20.28
C LEU A 92 -7.32 -4.43 21.30
N ASN A 93 -6.05 -4.02 21.38
CA ASN A 93 -5.10 -4.55 22.35
C ASN A 93 -5.49 -4.23 23.80
N LEU A 94 -6.00 -3.01 24.04
CA LEU A 94 -6.49 -2.62 25.35
C LEU A 94 -7.65 -3.52 25.80
N VAL A 95 -8.65 -3.70 24.94
CA VAL A 95 -9.83 -4.53 25.24
C VAL A 95 -9.45 -6.00 25.37
N THR A 96 -8.55 -6.50 24.52
CA THR A 96 -8.03 -7.88 24.59
C THR A 96 -7.35 -8.13 25.92
N THR A 97 -6.50 -7.20 26.37
CA THR A 97 -5.83 -7.28 27.67
C THR A 97 -6.83 -7.24 28.82
N TRP A 98 -7.82 -6.35 28.77
CA TRP A 98 -8.89 -6.29 29.76
C TRP A 98 -9.63 -7.63 29.87
N LEU A 99 -10.04 -8.23 28.74
CA LEU A 99 -10.75 -9.50 28.73
C LEU A 99 -9.92 -10.63 29.34
N GLN A 100 -8.62 -10.71 29.02
CA GLN A 100 -7.71 -11.70 29.60
C GLN A 100 -7.62 -11.58 31.12
N LEU A 101 -7.61 -10.37 31.67
CA LEU A 101 -7.58 -10.12 33.11
C LEU A 101 -8.91 -10.46 33.81
N GLN A 102 -10.01 -10.60 33.07
CA GLN A 102 -11.30 -11.04 33.61
C GLN A 102 -11.46 -12.57 33.63
N ILE A 103 -10.51 -13.33 33.08
CA ILE A 103 -10.58 -14.80 33.10
C ILE A 103 -10.40 -15.28 34.55
N PRO A 104 -11.36 -16.03 35.12
CA PRO A 104 -11.27 -16.52 36.50
C PRO A 104 -10.25 -17.66 36.63
N ARG A 105 -10.02 -18.10 37.87
CA ARG A 105 -9.22 -19.30 38.13
C ARG A 105 -9.89 -20.52 37.48
N ILE A 106 -9.07 -21.42 36.94
CA ILE A 106 -9.55 -22.67 36.35
C ILE A 106 -10.21 -23.55 37.43
N GLU A 107 -11.42 -24.02 37.14
CA GLU A 107 -12.22 -24.93 37.97
C GLU A 107 -12.77 -26.09 37.12
N ASP A 108 -13.11 -27.22 37.75
CA ASP A 108 -13.58 -28.43 37.05
C ASP A 108 -15.02 -28.29 36.48
N GLY A 109 -15.74 -27.22 36.84
CA GLY A 109 -17.13 -27.00 36.41
C GLY A 109 -17.49 -25.51 36.39
N ASN A 110 -18.72 -25.19 35.97
CA ASN A 110 -19.21 -23.80 35.83
C ASN A 110 -18.43 -22.91 34.84
N ASN A 111 -17.83 -23.53 33.82
CA ASN A 111 -16.98 -22.85 32.84
C ASN A 111 -17.73 -22.24 31.63
N PHE A 112 -19.06 -22.16 31.65
CA PHE A 112 -19.82 -21.60 30.52
C PHE A 112 -19.43 -20.14 30.24
N GLY A 113 -19.28 -19.32 31.29
CA GLY A 113 -18.82 -17.93 31.15
C GLY A 113 -17.42 -17.85 30.55
N VAL A 114 -16.52 -18.76 30.93
CA VAL A 114 -15.16 -18.86 30.36
C VAL A 114 -15.22 -19.21 28.87
N ALA A 115 -16.09 -20.14 28.47
CA ALA A 115 -16.27 -20.50 27.06
C ALA A 115 -16.78 -19.31 26.21
N VAL A 116 -17.64 -18.46 26.79
CA VAL A 116 -18.07 -17.20 26.14
C VAL A 116 -16.88 -16.24 26.00
N GLN A 117 -16.08 -16.06 27.06
CA GLN A 117 -14.87 -15.23 27.01
C GLN A 117 -13.88 -15.73 25.94
N GLU A 118 -13.62 -17.03 25.88
CA GLU A 118 -12.76 -17.67 24.87
C GLU A 118 -13.26 -17.40 23.45
N LYS A 119 -14.59 -17.48 23.22
CA LYS A 119 -15.14 -17.23 21.89
C LYS A 119 -15.01 -15.77 21.45
N VAL A 120 -15.17 -14.83 22.38
CA VAL A 120 -14.93 -13.40 22.12
C VAL A 120 -13.44 -13.14 21.87
N PHE A 121 -12.55 -13.80 22.63
CA PHE A 121 -11.11 -13.69 22.46
C PHE A 121 -10.62 -14.22 21.10
N GLU A 122 -11.21 -15.32 20.60
CA GLU A 122 -10.92 -15.85 19.26
C GLU A 122 -11.21 -14.81 18.17
N LEU A 123 -12.35 -14.10 18.27
CA LEU A 123 -12.70 -13.02 17.36
C LEU A 123 -11.71 -11.85 17.44
N MET A 124 -11.33 -11.43 18.66
CA MET A 124 -10.33 -10.37 18.86
C MET A 124 -8.98 -10.74 18.24
N THR A 125 -8.54 -12.00 18.39
CA THR A 125 -7.31 -12.51 17.79
C THR A 125 -7.37 -12.46 16.26
N SER A 126 -8.49 -12.89 15.66
CA SER A 126 -8.70 -12.84 14.21
C SER A 126 -8.68 -11.41 13.67
N LEU A 127 -9.32 -10.46 14.38
CA LEU A 127 -9.29 -9.04 14.04
C LEU A 127 -7.88 -8.48 14.14
N HIS A 128 -7.10 -8.85 15.17
CA HIS A 128 -5.73 -8.39 15.36
C HIS A 128 -4.86 -8.79 14.16
N THR A 129 -4.88 -10.07 13.77
CA THR A 129 -4.12 -10.56 12.61
C THR A 129 -4.51 -9.84 11.32
N LYS A 130 -5.80 -9.57 11.10
CA LYS A 130 -6.27 -8.82 9.92
C LYS A 130 -5.71 -7.38 9.91
N LEU A 131 -5.77 -6.68 11.05
CA LEU A 131 -5.36 -5.28 11.17
C LEU A 131 -3.84 -5.11 11.04
N GLU A 132 -3.04 -6.05 11.56
CA GLU A 132 -1.59 -6.08 11.30
C GLU A 132 -1.27 -6.25 9.81
N GLY A 133 -2.09 -7.03 9.10
CA GLY A 133 -2.02 -7.17 7.65
C GLY A 133 -2.14 -5.83 6.90
N PHE A 134 -2.95 -4.90 7.40
CA PHE A 134 -3.10 -3.58 6.76
C PHE A 134 -1.81 -2.74 6.81
N HIS A 135 -1.08 -2.80 7.93
CA HIS A 135 0.19 -2.06 8.06
C HIS A 135 1.25 -2.59 7.07
N THR A 136 1.32 -3.91 6.91
CA THR A 136 2.26 -4.55 5.98
C THR A 136 1.90 -4.27 4.52
N GLN A 137 0.60 -4.23 4.18
CA GLN A 137 0.12 -3.89 2.83
C GLN A 137 0.56 -2.48 2.40
N ILE A 138 0.48 -1.47 3.28
CA ILE A 138 0.92 -0.10 2.96
C ILE A 138 2.40 -0.07 2.60
N SER A 139 3.24 -0.79 3.35
CA SER A 139 4.68 -0.85 3.08
C SER A 139 4.98 -1.57 1.77
N LYS A 140 4.22 -2.63 1.50
CA LYS A 140 4.31 -3.42 0.27
C LYS A 140 3.97 -2.58 -0.97
N TYR A 141 2.95 -1.73 -0.93
CA TYR A 141 2.61 -0.83 -2.03
C TYR A 141 3.80 0.03 -2.47
N PHE A 142 4.48 0.70 -1.54
CA PHE A 142 5.64 1.53 -1.88
C PHE A 142 6.78 0.71 -2.47
N SER A 143 7.01 -0.50 -1.96
CA SER A 143 8.03 -1.42 -2.49
C SER A 143 7.70 -1.84 -3.92
N GLU A 144 6.51 -2.39 -4.15
CA GLU A 144 6.09 -2.92 -5.46
C GLU A 144 5.99 -1.82 -6.52
N ARG A 145 5.48 -0.64 -6.13
CA ARG A 145 5.44 0.52 -7.02
C ARG A 145 6.85 1.00 -7.35
N GLY A 146 7.75 1.06 -6.37
CA GLY A 146 9.15 1.42 -6.58
C GLY A 146 9.86 0.48 -7.56
N ASP A 147 9.64 -0.82 -7.41
CA ASP A 147 10.16 -1.84 -8.33
C ASP A 147 9.58 -1.69 -9.73
N ALA A 148 8.27 -1.45 -9.85
CA ALA A 148 7.61 -1.23 -11.14
C ALA A 148 8.13 0.02 -11.86
N VAL A 149 8.29 1.13 -11.14
CA VAL A 149 8.89 2.37 -11.67
C VAL A 149 10.35 2.13 -12.10
N THR A 150 11.13 1.41 -11.30
CA THR A 150 12.52 1.08 -11.62
C THR A 150 12.61 0.26 -12.91
N LYS A 151 11.76 -0.76 -13.07
CA LYS A 151 11.68 -1.56 -14.30
C LYS A 151 11.24 -0.72 -15.50
N ALA A 152 10.24 0.14 -15.33
CA ALA A 152 9.78 1.05 -16.39
C ALA A 152 10.90 2.02 -16.83
N ALA A 153 11.71 2.52 -15.90
CA ALA A 153 12.81 3.43 -16.20
C ALA A 153 14.01 2.71 -16.84
N LYS A 154 14.38 1.52 -16.37
CA LYS A 154 15.47 0.70 -16.93
C LYS A 154 15.11 0.11 -18.30
N GLN A 155 13.85 -0.21 -18.54
CA GLN A 155 13.35 -0.85 -19.76
C GLN A 155 12.19 -0.06 -20.39
N PRO A 156 12.43 1.18 -20.86
CA PRO A 156 11.36 2.08 -21.27
C PRO A 156 10.64 1.67 -22.57
N HIS A 157 11.19 0.69 -23.29
CA HIS A 157 10.56 0.05 -24.44
C HIS A 157 9.45 -0.95 -24.05
N VAL A 158 9.42 -1.42 -22.80
CA VAL A 158 8.39 -2.33 -22.29
C VAL A 158 7.23 -1.50 -21.72
N GLY A 159 6.18 -1.34 -22.53
CA GLY A 159 4.99 -0.56 -22.16
C GLY A 159 4.26 -1.08 -20.91
N ASP A 160 4.30 -2.39 -20.67
CA ASP A 160 3.59 -3.05 -19.57
C ASP A 160 4.05 -2.58 -18.19
N TYR A 161 5.33 -2.20 -18.01
CA TYR A 161 5.77 -1.67 -16.72
C TYR A 161 5.17 -0.30 -16.39
N ARG A 162 4.89 0.51 -17.42
CA ARG A 162 4.17 1.78 -17.22
C ARG A 162 2.73 1.52 -16.81
N GLN A 163 2.08 0.55 -17.46
CA GLN A 163 0.73 0.14 -17.07
C GLN A 163 0.71 -0.43 -15.65
N LEU A 164 1.67 -1.29 -15.29
CA LEU A 164 1.78 -1.88 -13.95
C LEU A 164 1.83 -0.82 -12.85
N VAL A 165 2.58 0.27 -13.03
CA VAL A 165 2.60 1.38 -12.05
C VAL A 165 1.19 1.95 -11.82
N HIS A 166 0.41 2.12 -12.90
CA HIS A 166 -0.95 2.64 -12.80
C HIS A 166 -1.95 1.62 -12.24
N GLU A 167 -1.81 0.34 -12.57
CA GLU A 167 -2.62 -0.74 -11.99
C GLU A 167 -2.39 -0.88 -10.48
N LEU A 168 -1.13 -0.77 -10.03
CA LEU A 168 -0.79 -0.75 -8.61
C LEU A 168 -1.43 0.45 -7.89
N ASP A 169 -1.44 1.62 -8.52
CA ASP A 169 -2.10 2.81 -7.98
C ASP A 169 -3.63 2.60 -7.84
N GLU A 170 -4.28 2.04 -8.86
CA GLU A 170 -5.72 1.74 -8.79
C GLU A 170 -6.06 0.63 -7.78
N ALA A 171 -5.21 -0.39 -7.67
CA ALA A 171 -5.39 -1.47 -6.71
C ALA A 171 -5.29 -0.94 -5.28
N GLU A 172 -4.25 -0.15 -4.99
CA GLU A 172 -4.05 0.43 -3.65
C GLU A 172 -5.20 1.37 -3.27
N TYR A 173 -5.73 2.15 -4.21
CA TYR A 173 -6.93 2.96 -3.97
C TYR A 173 -8.14 2.12 -3.51
N ARG A 174 -8.40 1.00 -4.19
CA ARG A 174 -9.49 0.07 -3.84
C ARG A 174 -9.24 -0.57 -2.47
N ASP A 175 -8.00 -0.98 -2.21
CA ASP A 175 -7.61 -1.59 -0.94
C ASP A 175 -7.74 -0.62 0.23
N ILE A 176 -7.31 0.64 0.08
CA ILE A 176 -7.53 1.71 1.07
C ILE A 176 -9.01 1.83 1.42
N ARG A 177 -9.88 1.89 0.41
CA ARG A 177 -11.33 2.01 0.63
C ARG A 177 -11.88 0.82 1.43
N LEU A 178 -11.44 -0.40 1.11
CA LEU A 178 -11.82 -1.61 1.84
C LEU A 178 -11.27 -1.60 3.27
N MET A 179 -10.01 -1.20 3.47
CA MET A 179 -9.40 -1.10 4.79
C MET A 179 -10.20 -0.16 5.71
N VAL A 180 -10.62 1.01 5.22
CA VAL A 180 -11.48 1.93 6.00
C VAL A 180 -12.81 1.26 6.41
N MET A 181 -13.45 0.52 5.49
CA MET A 181 -14.67 -0.22 5.80
C MET A 181 -14.44 -1.31 6.85
N GLU A 182 -13.36 -2.08 6.73
CA GLU A 182 -13.01 -3.15 7.66
C GLU A 182 -12.68 -2.60 9.06
N ILE A 183 -11.99 -1.46 9.16
CA ILE A 183 -11.72 -0.79 10.45
C ILE A 183 -13.04 -0.37 11.11
N ARG A 184 -13.95 0.26 10.35
CA ARG A 184 -15.27 0.64 10.87
C ARG A 184 -16.04 -0.58 11.36
N ASN A 185 -16.04 -1.66 10.57
CA ASN A 185 -16.72 -2.89 10.90
C ASN A 185 -16.10 -3.56 12.14
N ALA A 186 -14.78 -3.50 12.31
CA ALA A 186 -14.11 -4.01 13.51
C ALA A 186 -14.62 -3.31 14.77
N TYR A 187 -14.71 -1.98 14.78
CA TYR A 187 -15.30 -1.23 15.89
C TYR A 187 -16.75 -1.64 16.17
N ALA A 188 -17.58 -1.76 15.13
CA ALA A 188 -18.99 -2.11 15.28
C ALA A 188 -19.19 -3.52 15.83
N VAL A 189 -18.44 -4.49 15.32
CA VAL A 189 -18.50 -5.90 15.74
C VAL A 189 -17.98 -6.05 17.17
N LEU A 190 -16.85 -5.41 17.53
CA LEU A 190 -16.31 -5.44 18.89
C LEU A 190 -17.31 -4.84 19.89
N TYR A 191 -17.90 -3.69 19.56
CA TYR A 191 -18.89 -3.04 20.42
C TYR A 191 -20.12 -3.94 20.64
N ASP A 192 -20.68 -4.49 19.56
CA ASP A 192 -21.89 -5.33 19.62
C ASP A 192 -21.66 -6.62 20.43
N ILE A 193 -20.56 -7.33 20.16
CA ILE A 193 -20.29 -8.61 20.83
C ILE A 193 -19.95 -8.42 22.31
N ILE A 194 -19.20 -7.37 22.67
CA ILE A 194 -18.87 -7.11 24.07
C ILE A 194 -20.13 -6.71 24.81
N LEU A 195 -20.92 -5.77 24.30
CA LEU A 195 -22.11 -5.27 24.99
C LEU A 195 -23.15 -6.36 25.24
N LYS A 196 -23.32 -7.31 24.30
CA LYS A 196 -24.26 -8.43 24.44
C LYS A 196 -23.82 -9.47 25.46
N ASN A 197 -22.53 -9.54 25.78
CA ASN A 197 -21.94 -10.56 26.65
C ASN A 197 -21.21 -9.97 27.86
N PHE A 198 -21.45 -8.69 28.17
CA PHE A 198 -20.96 -8.00 29.37
C PHE A 198 -21.88 -8.30 30.56
#